data_AF-A0A3S0CG44-F1
#
_entry.id   AF-A0A3S0CG44-F1
#
_cell.length_a   1.000
_cell.length_b   1.000
_cell.length_c   1.000
_cell.angle_alpha   90.00
_cell.angle_beta   90.00
_cell.angle_gamma   90.00
#
_symmetry.space_group_name_H-M   'P 1'
#
loop_
_entity.id
_entity.type
_entity.pdbx_description
1 polymer ?
#
loop_
_entity_poly.entity_id
_entity_poly.type
_entity_poly.pdbx_seq_one_letter_code
_entity_poly.pdbx_strand_id
1 'polypeptide(L)'
;MQLDSYAKLERAIALYLVVAWRIGHLMRLGRTHPELDAGIAFAPDEIRVAYALHGKRPPSKPKVNQVLRLIAMLGGFIGRKGDGESGVKSIWLGLQKIRTVIQALPLIEAGNAGGVV
;
A
#
# COMPACT_ATOMS: atom_id res chain seq x y z
N MET A 1 23.03 -29.87 -2.60
CA MET A 1 22.61 -28.45 -2.51
C MET A 1 21.90 -28.19 -1.17
N GLN A 2 22.61 -28.02 -0.05
CA GLN A 2 21.93 -27.79 1.25
C GLN A 2 22.60 -26.77 2.19
N LEU A 3 23.84 -26.32 1.94
CA LEU A 3 24.48 -25.26 2.75
C LEU A 3 24.30 -23.84 2.17
N ASP A 4 23.97 -23.73 0.88
CA ASP A 4 23.64 -22.46 0.22
C ASP A 4 22.19 -21.99 0.50
N SER A 5 21.36 -22.83 1.17
CA SER A 5 19.98 -22.48 1.51
C SER A 5 19.87 -21.69 2.82
N TYR A 6 20.78 -21.88 3.77
CA TYR A 6 20.71 -21.23 5.08
C TYR A 6 20.93 -19.71 4.98
N ALA A 7 21.99 -19.28 4.30
CA ALA A 7 22.26 -17.86 4.07
C ALA A 7 21.17 -17.18 3.21
N LYS A 8 20.54 -17.92 2.29
CA LYS A 8 19.40 -17.42 1.50
C LYS A 8 18.14 -17.29 2.36
N LEU A 9 17.89 -18.25 3.24
CA LEU A 9 16.78 -18.23 4.19
C LEU A 9 16.93 -17.06 5.16
N GLU A 10 18.12 -16.84 5.71
CA GLU A 10 18.40 -15.73 6.63
C GLU A 10 18.13 -14.37 5.97
N ARG A 11 18.61 -14.18 4.74
CA ARG A 11 18.33 -12.95 3.95
C ARG A 11 16.83 -12.79 3.68
N ALA A 12 16.14 -13.87 3.31
CA ALA A 12 14.71 -13.83 3.06
C ALA A 12 13.94 -13.45 4.34
N ILE A 13 14.28 -14.04 5.49
CA ILE A 13 13.67 -13.72 6.79
C ILE A 13 13.91 -12.25 7.13
N ALA A 14 15.13 -11.73 6.96
CA ALA A 14 15.43 -10.33 7.21
C ALA A 14 14.55 -9.39 6.36
N LEU A 15 14.36 -9.70 5.08
CA LEU A 15 13.46 -8.94 4.19
C LEU A 15 12.00 -9.03 4.65
N TYR A 16 11.53 -10.23 5.00
CA TYR A 16 10.17 -10.43 5.50
C TYR A 16 9.92 -9.71 6.82
N LEU A 17 10.92 -9.61 7.71
CA LEU A 17 10.81 -8.86 8.97
C LEU A 17 10.60 -7.38 8.72
N VAL A 18 11.34 -6.77 7.79
CA VAL A 18 11.17 -5.35 7.43
C VAL A 18 9.76 -5.10 6.88
N VAL A 19 9.29 -5.99 6.01
CA VAL A 19 7.94 -5.92 5.44
C VAL A 19 6.86 -6.10 6.52
N ALA A 20 7.01 -7.11 7.38
CA ALA A 20 6.08 -7.37 8.47
C ALA A 20 6.02 -6.20 9.44
N TRP A 21 7.16 -5.61 9.79
CA TRP A 21 7.24 -4.41 10.61
C TRP A 21 6.52 -3.24 9.95
N ARG A 22 6.74 -2.98 8.65
CA ARG A 22 6.06 -1.91 7.91
C ARG A 22 4.54 -2.05 8.00
N ILE A 23 4.01 -3.25 7.74
CA ILE A 23 2.55 -3.49 7.79
C ILE A 23 2.04 -3.37 9.22
N GLY A 24 2.75 -3.93 10.20
CA GLY A 24 2.39 -3.84 11.61
C GLY A 24 2.41 -2.40 12.14
N HIS A 25 3.37 -1.59 11.68
CA HIS A 25 3.46 -0.17 11.99
C HIS A 25 2.30 0.60 11.37
N LEU A 26 2.00 0.39 10.08
CA LEU A 26 0.86 1.02 9.40
C LEU A 26 -0.46 0.67 10.08
N MET A 27 -0.65 -0.60 10.45
CA MET A 27 -1.80 -1.02 11.24
C MET A 27 -1.87 -0.25 12.55
N ARG A 28 -0.82 -0.26 13.36
CA ARG A 28 -0.82 0.44 14.65
C ARG A 28 -1.13 1.92 14.48
N LEU A 29 -0.50 2.58 13.52
CA LEU A 29 -0.67 4.01 13.25
C LEU A 29 -2.12 4.35 12.85
N GLY A 30 -2.74 3.55 11.98
CA GLY A 30 -4.13 3.74 11.58
C GLY A 30 -5.14 3.57 12.72
N ARG A 31 -4.75 2.86 13.80
CA ARG A 31 -5.58 2.61 14.98
C ARG A 31 -5.37 3.64 16.07
N THR A 32 -4.12 3.94 16.41
CA THR A 32 -3.77 4.81 17.53
C THR A 32 -3.91 6.28 17.17
N HIS A 33 -3.62 6.64 15.91
CA HIS A 33 -3.64 8.02 15.44
C HIS A 33 -4.28 8.12 14.05
N PRO A 34 -5.58 7.80 13.93
CA PRO A 34 -6.25 7.72 12.63
C PRO A 34 -6.30 9.04 11.86
N GLU A 35 -6.22 10.16 12.59
CA GLU A 35 -6.39 11.53 12.10
C GLU A 35 -5.09 12.17 11.60
N LEU A 36 -3.94 11.51 11.77
CA LEU A 36 -2.66 12.03 11.28
C LEU A 36 -2.66 12.18 9.77
N ASP A 37 -1.80 13.08 9.29
CA ASP A 37 -1.55 13.25 7.88
C ASP A 37 -0.98 11.95 7.27
N ALA A 38 -1.63 11.48 6.21
CA ALA A 38 -1.21 10.30 5.47
C ALA A 38 0.20 10.46 4.88
N GLY A 39 0.66 11.70 4.63
CA GLY A 39 2.02 11.97 4.15
C GLY A 39 3.14 11.49 5.09
N ILE A 40 2.85 11.27 6.37
CA ILE A 40 3.80 10.69 7.33
C ILE A 40 4.04 9.20 7.05
N ALA A 41 3.02 8.51 6.54
CA ALA A 41 3.01 7.05 6.42
C ALA A 41 3.10 6.55 4.97
N PHE A 42 2.69 7.37 4.00
CA PHE A 42 2.54 7.01 2.59
C PHE A 42 3.18 8.07 1.68
N ALA A 43 3.74 7.62 0.57
CA ALA A 43 4.26 8.52 -0.45
C ALA A 43 3.09 9.24 -1.17
N PRO A 44 3.31 10.45 -1.74
CA PRO A 44 2.27 11.19 -2.45
C PRO A 44 1.58 10.39 -3.56
N ASP A 45 2.34 9.59 -4.31
CA ASP A 45 1.78 8.75 -5.37
C ASP A 45 0.98 7.57 -4.84
N GLU A 46 1.38 6.97 -3.70
CA GLU A 46 0.58 5.94 -3.03
C GLU A 46 -0.78 6.49 -2.61
N ILE A 47 -0.82 7.72 -2.09
CA ILE A 47 -2.06 8.40 -1.72
C ILE A 47 -2.89 8.66 -2.98
N ARG A 48 -2.30 9.29 -4.02
CA ARG A 48 -3.01 9.61 -5.27
C ARG A 48 -3.61 8.36 -5.92
N VAL A 49 -2.82 7.29 -6.04
CA VAL A 49 -3.26 6.02 -6.64
C VAL A 49 -4.33 5.36 -5.78
N ALA A 50 -4.19 5.35 -4.46
CA ALA A 50 -5.21 4.79 -3.56
C ALA A 50 -6.58 5.48 -3.75
N TYR A 51 -6.61 6.81 -3.91
CA TYR A 51 -7.86 7.53 -4.18
C TYR A 51 -8.36 7.31 -5.62
N ALA A 52 -7.46 7.36 -6.61
CA ALA A 52 -7.80 7.21 -8.02
C ALA A 52 -8.44 5.86 -8.34
N LEU A 53 -7.92 4.77 -7.76
CA LEU A 53 -8.48 3.42 -7.93
C LEU A 53 -9.88 3.25 -7.32
N HIS A 54 -10.29 4.17 -6.45
CA HIS A 54 -11.63 4.23 -5.89
C HIS A 54 -12.51 5.30 -6.55
N GLY A 55 -12.06 5.91 -7.66
CA GLY A 55 -12.79 6.98 -8.37
C GLY A 55 -12.93 8.27 -7.56
N LYS A 56 -12.07 8.49 -6.57
CA LYS A 56 -12.13 9.63 -5.64
C LYS A 56 -10.94 10.57 -5.87
N ARG A 57 -11.10 11.83 -5.49
CA ARG A 57 -9.98 12.78 -5.39
C ARG A 57 -9.45 12.79 -3.95
N PRO A 58 -8.12 12.80 -3.75
CA PRO A 58 -7.56 12.96 -2.41
C PRO A 58 -7.95 14.33 -1.84
N PRO A 59 -8.37 14.42 -0.57
CA PRO A 59 -8.62 15.70 0.09
C PRO A 59 -7.30 16.46 0.30
N SER A 60 -7.38 17.75 0.60
CA SER A 60 -6.18 18.59 0.87
C SER A 60 -5.32 18.06 2.02
N LYS A 61 -5.93 17.42 3.02
CA LYS A 61 -5.24 16.74 4.13
C LYS A 61 -5.76 15.30 4.24
N PRO A 62 -5.16 14.34 3.51
CA PRO A 62 -5.54 12.94 3.59
C PRO A 62 -5.16 12.38 4.96
N LYS A 63 -6.06 11.62 5.58
CA LYS A 63 -5.82 10.99 6.89
C LYS A 63 -5.22 9.60 6.73
N VAL A 64 -4.29 9.21 7.61
CA VAL A 64 -3.64 7.88 7.57
C VAL A 64 -4.67 6.76 7.50
N ASN A 65 -5.69 6.77 8.37
CA ASN A 65 -6.69 5.71 8.41
C ASN A 65 -7.57 5.67 7.13
N GLN A 66 -7.85 6.83 6.53
CA GLN A 66 -8.61 6.87 5.27
C GLN A 66 -7.82 6.23 4.13
N VAL A 67 -6.55 6.59 3.99
CA VAL A 67 -5.67 5.99 2.98
C VAL A 67 -5.51 4.50 3.26
N LEU A 68 -5.15 4.11 4.48
CA LEU A 68 -4.98 2.71 4.86
C LEU A 68 -6.22 1.85 4.57
N ARG A 69 -7.44 2.38 4.83
CA ARG A 69 -8.69 1.70 4.47
C ARG A 69 -8.87 1.56 2.96
N LEU A 70 -8.59 2.60 2.17
CA LEU A 70 -8.63 2.52 0.70
C LEU A 70 -7.70 1.43 0.19
N ILE A 71 -6.48 1.38 0.71
CA ILE A 71 -5.49 0.33 0.39
C ILE A 71 -6.05 -1.04 0.78
N ALA A 72 -6.52 -1.22 2.01
CA ALA A 72 -7.05 -2.50 2.47
C ALA A 72 -8.23 -2.97 1.64
N MET A 73 -9.10 -2.06 1.17
CA MET A 73 -10.24 -2.41 0.32
C MET A 73 -9.80 -2.99 -1.03
N LEU A 74 -8.69 -2.50 -1.59
CA LEU A 74 -8.09 -3.11 -2.78
C LEU A 74 -7.65 -4.55 -2.53
N GLY A 75 -7.26 -4.89 -1.29
CA GLY A 75 -6.92 -6.25 -0.86
C GLY A 75 -8.10 -7.08 -0.35
N GLY A 76 -9.35 -6.65 -0.57
CA GLY A 76 -10.55 -7.42 -0.22
C GLY A 76 -11.17 -7.08 1.15
N PHE A 77 -10.73 -6.01 1.80
CA PHE A 77 -11.46 -5.48 2.96
C PHE A 77 -12.77 -4.84 2.49
N ILE A 78 -13.90 -5.13 3.14
CA ILE A 78 -15.21 -4.64 2.70
C ILE A 78 -15.44 -3.19 3.16
N GLY A 79 -14.95 -2.84 4.36
CA GLY A 79 -14.95 -1.46 4.83
C GLY A 79 -16.32 -0.90 5.23
N ARG A 80 -17.30 -1.75 5.58
CA ARG A 80 -18.60 -1.27 6.07
C ARG A 80 -18.46 -0.62 7.45
N LYS A 81 -19.46 0.19 7.81
CA LYS A 81 -19.58 0.75 9.15
C LYS A 81 -19.79 -0.40 10.15
N GLY A 82 -18.79 -0.66 10.99
CA GLY A 82 -18.83 -1.72 12.01
C GLY A 82 -18.02 -2.99 11.70
N ASP A 83 -17.45 -3.14 10.50
CA ASP A 83 -16.62 -4.32 10.13
C ASP A 83 -15.30 -4.42 10.94
N GLY A 84 -15.05 -3.49 11.85
CA GLY A 84 -13.80 -3.39 12.59
C GLY A 84 -12.66 -2.86 11.71
N GLU A 85 -11.46 -3.38 11.92
CA GLU A 85 -10.22 -2.88 11.34
C GLU A 85 -9.67 -3.86 10.30
N SER A 86 -8.98 -3.32 9.30
CA SER A 86 -8.41 -4.13 8.22
C SER A 86 -7.32 -5.07 8.73
N GLY A 87 -7.36 -6.33 8.29
CA GLY A 87 -6.33 -7.33 8.59
C GLY A 87 -5.05 -7.15 7.78
N VAL A 88 -3.96 -7.73 8.30
CA VAL A 88 -2.59 -7.73 7.69
C VAL A 88 -2.64 -8.15 6.21
N LYS A 89 -3.36 -9.23 5.90
CA LYS A 89 -3.45 -9.77 4.54
C LYS A 89 -4.07 -8.79 3.55
N SER A 90 -5.16 -8.12 3.92
CA SER A 90 -5.83 -7.15 3.05
C SER A 90 -4.94 -5.92 2.80
N ILE A 91 -4.22 -5.47 3.81
CA ILE A 91 -3.25 -4.37 3.65
C ILE A 91 -2.12 -4.79 2.72
N TRP A 92 -1.52 -5.96 2.94
CA TRP A 92 -0.47 -6.50 2.09
C TRP A 92 -0.87 -6.56 0.62
N LEU A 93 -2.00 -7.21 0.31
CA LEU A 93 -2.50 -7.34 -1.05
C LEU A 93 -2.84 -5.97 -1.67
N GLY A 94 -3.39 -5.05 -0.88
CA GLY A 94 -3.65 -3.68 -1.31
C GLY A 94 -2.38 -2.91 -1.68
N LEU A 95 -1.33 -3.00 -0.85
CA LEU A 95 -0.04 -2.36 -1.12
C LEU A 95 0.63 -2.93 -2.37
N GLN A 96 0.54 -4.25 -2.58
CA GLN A 96 1.05 -4.87 -3.81
C GLN A 96 0.35 -4.30 -5.05
N LYS A 97 -0.98 -4.19 -5.04
CA LYS A 97 -1.75 -3.62 -6.16
C LYS A 97 -1.36 -2.16 -6.44
N ILE A 98 -1.24 -1.34 -5.40
CA ILE A 98 -0.80 0.05 -5.56
C ILE A 98 0.59 0.14 -6.16
N ARG A 99 1.53 -0.68 -5.65
CA ARG A 99 2.89 -0.72 -6.18
C ARG A 99 2.90 -1.08 -7.67
N THR A 100 2.11 -2.07 -8.09
CA THR A 100 1.98 -2.44 -9.49
C THR A 100 1.49 -1.27 -10.34
N VAL A 101 0.48 -0.53 -9.87
CA VAL A 101 -0.06 0.63 -10.60
C VAL A 101 0.99 1.74 -10.69
N ILE A 102 1.69 2.06 -9.60
CA ILE A 102 2.75 3.07 -9.59
C ILE A 102 3.87 2.71 -10.58
N GLN A 103 4.27 1.44 -10.62
CA GLN A 103 5.28 0.96 -11.58
C GLN A 103 4.81 1.03 -13.03
N ALA A 104 3.51 0.88 -13.28
CA ALA A 104 2.94 0.93 -14.62
C ALA A 104 2.76 2.37 -15.15
N LEU A 105 2.58 3.37 -14.29
CA LEU A 105 2.31 4.75 -14.70
C LEU A 105 3.34 5.31 -15.69
N PRO A 106 4.67 5.25 -15.43
CA PRO A 106 5.66 5.77 -16.38
C PRO A 106 5.67 5.02 -17.72
N LEU A 107 5.34 3.72 -17.71
CA LEU A 107 5.26 2.91 -18.92
C LEU A 107 4.09 3.34 -19.81
N ILE A 108 2.95 3.66 -19.20
CA ILE A 108 1.77 4.17 -19.89
C ILE A 108 2.04 5.57 -20.46
N GLU A 109 2.70 6.43 -19.69
CA GLU A 109 3.07 7.77 -20.15
C GLU A 109 4.04 7.73 -21.33
N ALA A 110 5.05 6.85 -21.30
CA ALA A 110 5.96 6.62 -22.42
C ALA A 110 5.24 6.07 -23.66
N GLY A 111 4.27 5.17 -23.48
CA GLY A 111 3.45 4.63 -24.55
C GLY A 111 2.54 5.69 -25.19
N ASN A 112 1.97 6.60 -24.39
CA ASN A 112 1.15 7.70 -24.90
C ASN A 112 1.99 8.77 -25.63
N ALA A 113 3.24 8.98 -25.22
CA ALA A 113 4.17 9.89 -25.91
C ALA A 113 4.67 9.34 -27.26
N GLY A 114 4.67 8.01 -27.46
CA GLY A 114 5.05 7.35 -28.71
C GLY A 114 3.91 7.14 -29.71
N GLY A 115 2.68 7.55 -29.37
CA GLY A 115 1.47 7.31 -30.15
C GLY A 115 0.90 8.57 -30.82
N VAL A 116 1.74 9.39 -31.45
CA VAL A 116 1.33 10.42 -32.43
C VAL A 116 2.40 10.51 -33.51
N VAL A 117 2.40 9.56 -34.46
CA VAL A 117 2.98 9.73 -35.81
C VAL A 117 2.08 8.99 -36.79
#